data_AF-A0A525C5H1-F1
#
_entry.id   AF-A0A525C5H1-F1
#
_cell.length_a   1.000
_cell.length_b   1.000
_cell.length_c   1.000
_cell.angle_alpha   90.00
_cell.angle_beta   90.00
_cell.angle_gamma   90.00
#
_symmetry.space_group_name_H-M   'P 1'
#
loop_
_entity.id
_entity.type
_entity.pdbx_description
1 polymer ?
#
loop_
_entity_poly.entity_id
_entity_poly.type
_entity_poly.pdbx_seq_one_letter_code
_entity_poly.pdbx_strand_id
1 'polypeptide(L)'
;QHFDYLISNILPKFSTQKNIKIWSAASSSGEEAYSLAMILADNFGIGAPWQIWATDISTKVLESASKGIYSHQRTEHVPDNYRKKYLLKGIRSQKDYVCVNKQLRGKVRFSNYNLIESPLPVEYFDVIFCRNVLIYFDTETKTHVVNRLLQRLNNEGVFFSGRSESLHGMNKCLHPVFPSVYINRST
;
A
#
# COMPACT_ATOMS: atom_id res chain seq x y z
N GLN A 1 5.04 10.05 -8.18
CA GLN A 1 6.25 10.28 -7.34
C GLN A 1 6.53 9.14 -6.38
N HIS A 2 5.71 8.84 -5.36
CA HIS A 2 6.01 7.71 -4.45
C HIS A 2 6.02 6.36 -5.18
N PHE A 3 5.04 6.10 -6.05
CA PHE A 3 5.04 4.90 -6.89
C PHE A 3 6.23 4.86 -7.86
N ASP A 4 6.61 5.99 -8.46
CA ASP A 4 7.81 6.06 -9.30
C ASP A 4 9.08 5.76 -8.49
N TYR A 5 9.18 6.26 -7.26
CA TYR A 5 10.29 5.95 -6.37
C TYR A 5 10.35 4.46 -6.03
N LEU A 6 9.21 3.85 -5.70
CA LEU A 6 9.08 2.41 -5.49
C LEU A 6 9.61 1.64 -6.72
N ILE A 7 9.12 1.98 -7.92
CA ILE A 7 9.49 1.32 -9.18
C ILE A 7 10.99 1.44 -9.46
N SER A 8 11.56 2.64 -9.32
CA SER A 8 12.93 2.90 -9.76
C SER A 8 14.00 2.55 -8.72
N ASN A 9 13.68 2.58 -7.43
CA ASN A 9 14.70 2.49 -6.36
C ASN A 9 14.53 1.28 -5.44
N ILE A 10 13.33 0.72 -5.35
CA ILE A 10 13.03 -0.36 -4.40
C ILE A 10 12.87 -1.68 -5.15
N LEU A 11 11.95 -1.73 -6.12
CA LEU A 11 11.64 -2.97 -6.84
C LEU A 11 12.87 -3.62 -7.52
N PRO A 12 13.86 -2.89 -8.10
CA PRO A 12 15.03 -3.52 -8.71
C PRO A 12 15.90 -4.31 -7.74
N LYS A 13 15.75 -4.11 -6.42
CA LYS A 13 16.46 -4.87 -5.38
C LYS A 13 15.83 -6.25 -5.13
N PHE A 14 14.64 -6.49 -5.65
CA PHE A 14 13.91 -7.74 -5.51
C PHE A 14 13.97 -8.52 -6.82
N SER A 15 14.31 -9.80 -6.74
CA SER A 15 14.18 -10.73 -7.87
C SER A 15 12.74 -11.24 -7.97
N THR A 16 12.32 -11.70 -9.16
CA THR A 16 11.02 -12.35 -9.39
C THR A 16 10.74 -13.58 -8.51
N GLN A 17 11.79 -14.19 -7.94
CA GLN A 17 11.67 -15.33 -7.02
C GLN A 17 11.50 -14.94 -5.55
N LYS A 18 11.70 -13.67 -5.18
CA LYS A 18 11.52 -13.19 -3.80
C LYS A 18 10.09 -12.70 -3.60
N ASN A 19 9.47 -13.11 -2.50
CA ASN A 19 8.16 -12.63 -2.08
C ASN A 19 8.30 -11.26 -1.43
N ILE A 20 8.19 -10.19 -2.24
CA ILE A 20 8.03 -8.84 -1.69
C ILE A 20 6.66 -8.73 -1.02
N LYS A 21 6.67 -8.31 0.25
CA LYS A 21 5.46 -8.08 1.05
C LYS A 21 5.28 -6.59 1.30
N ILE A 22 4.14 -6.06 0.87
CA ILE A 22 3.78 -4.66 1.08
C ILE A 22 2.57 -4.55 2.00
N TRP A 23 2.63 -3.65 2.97
CA TRP A 23 1.48 -3.23 3.77
C TRP A 23 0.98 -1.86 3.33
N SER A 24 -0.26 -1.76 2.85
CA SER A 24 -1.00 -0.50 2.74
C SER A 24 -1.84 -0.31 4.00
N ALA A 25 -1.29 0.45 4.95
CA ALA A 25 -1.90 0.78 6.23
C ALA A 25 -2.83 1.99 6.08
N ALA A 26 -4.08 1.85 6.52
CA ALA A 26 -5.18 2.78 6.26
C ALA A 26 -5.56 2.86 4.77
N SER A 27 -5.76 1.70 4.16
CA SER A 27 -6.00 1.51 2.72
C SER A 27 -7.34 2.07 2.21
N SER A 28 -8.27 2.46 3.09
CA SER A 28 -9.57 3.04 2.74
C SER A 28 -10.34 2.19 1.71
N SER A 29 -10.79 2.77 0.59
CA SER A 29 -11.46 2.06 -0.50
C SER A 29 -10.53 1.25 -1.42
N GLY A 30 -9.24 1.11 -1.08
CA GLY A 30 -8.33 0.14 -1.68
C GLY A 30 -7.57 0.60 -2.93
N GLU A 31 -7.73 1.84 -3.39
CA GLU A 31 -7.05 2.32 -4.60
C GLU A 31 -5.53 2.28 -4.49
N GLU A 32 -4.97 2.60 -3.32
CA GLU A 32 -3.53 2.49 -3.09
C GLU A 32 -3.07 1.03 -3.21
N ALA A 33 -3.77 0.11 -2.54
CA ALA A 33 -3.47 -1.31 -2.57
C ALA A 33 -3.55 -1.89 -3.99
N TYR A 34 -4.56 -1.50 -4.78
CA TYR A 34 -4.64 -1.95 -6.17
C TYR A 34 -3.61 -1.29 -7.08
N SER A 35 -3.25 -0.03 -6.85
CA SER A 35 -2.16 0.62 -7.60
C SER A 35 -0.84 -0.11 -7.37
N LEU A 36 -0.54 -0.45 -6.11
CA LEU A 36 0.60 -1.28 -5.74
C LEU A 36 0.53 -2.66 -6.42
N ALA A 37 -0.64 -3.29 -6.42
CA ALA A 37 -0.81 -4.60 -7.07
C ALA A 37 -0.53 -4.52 -8.57
N MET A 38 -1.06 -3.52 -9.27
CA MET A 38 -0.82 -3.30 -10.70
C MET A 38 0.67 -3.12 -10.99
N ILE A 39 1.37 -2.35 -10.15
CA ILE A 39 2.81 -2.10 -10.27
C ILE A 39 3.60 -3.40 -10.08
N LEU A 40 3.31 -4.17 -9.03
CA LEU A 40 3.99 -5.44 -8.76
C LEU A 40 3.72 -6.48 -9.86
N ALA A 41 2.48 -6.54 -10.35
CA ALA A 41 2.11 -7.44 -11.44
C ALA A 41 2.81 -7.09 -12.76
N ASP A 42 3.05 -5.81 -13.05
CA ASP A 42 3.73 -5.37 -14.27
C ASP A 42 5.26 -5.53 -14.18
N ASN A 43 5.83 -5.40 -12.97
CA ASN A 43 7.26 -5.56 -12.75
C ASN A 43 7.68 -7.04 -12.62
N PHE A 44 6.95 -7.82 -11.83
CA PHE A 44 7.32 -9.21 -11.51
C PHE A 44 6.44 -10.27 -12.20
N GLY A 45 5.31 -9.87 -12.76
CA GLY A 45 4.29 -10.79 -13.27
C GLY A 45 3.25 -11.17 -12.21
N ILE A 46 2.02 -11.43 -12.65
CA ILE A 46 0.91 -11.83 -11.76
C ILE A 46 1.15 -13.18 -11.05
N GLY A 47 1.96 -14.06 -11.65
CA GLY A 47 2.32 -15.36 -11.08
C GLY A 47 3.41 -15.30 -10.02
N ALA A 48 4.17 -14.21 -9.94
CA ALA A 48 5.26 -14.06 -8.98
C ALA A 48 4.74 -14.03 -7.52
N PRO A 49 5.54 -14.47 -6.54
CA PRO A 49 5.06 -14.76 -5.20
C PRO A 49 4.92 -13.51 -4.32
N TRP A 50 4.61 -12.33 -4.85
CA TRP A 50 4.42 -11.11 -4.04
C TRP A 50 3.04 -11.04 -3.38
N GLN A 51 2.93 -10.26 -2.30
CA GLN A 51 1.70 -10.11 -1.51
C GLN A 51 1.49 -8.65 -1.07
N ILE A 52 0.22 -8.23 -1.03
CA ILE A 52 -0.19 -6.96 -0.44
C ILE A 52 -1.17 -7.23 0.68
N TRP A 53 -0.85 -6.72 1.86
CA TRP A 53 -1.79 -6.62 2.97
C TRP A 53 -2.32 -5.20 3.05
N ALA A 54 -3.63 -5.04 2.93
CA ALA A 54 -4.30 -3.76 2.93
C ALA A 54 -5.24 -3.70 4.12
N THR A 55 -5.07 -2.71 5.00
CA THR A 55 -5.82 -2.67 6.25
C THR A 55 -6.51 -1.35 6.47
N ASP A 56 -7.66 -1.39 7.15
CA ASP A 56 -8.39 -0.19 7.57
C ASP A 56 -9.19 -0.49 8.84
N ILE A 57 -9.52 0.54 9.62
CA ILE A 57 -10.37 0.40 10.80
C ILE A 57 -11.85 0.27 10.41
N SER A 58 -12.25 0.79 9.25
CA SER A 58 -13.64 0.75 8.78
C SER A 58 -13.92 -0.52 7.96
N THR A 59 -14.75 -1.41 8.50
CA THR A 59 -15.20 -2.61 7.78
C THR A 59 -16.00 -2.25 6.51
N LYS A 60 -16.79 -1.17 6.56
CA LYS A 60 -17.58 -0.67 5.43
C LYS A 60 -16.72 -0.31 4.21
N VAL A 61 -15.58 0.36 4.41
CA VAL A 61 -14.71 0.71 3.27
C VAL A 61 -13.97 -0.53 2.75
N LEU A 62 -13.61 -1.46 3.62
CA LEU A 62 -12.98 -2.74 3.25
C LEU A 62 -13.91 -3.63 2.43
N GLU A 63 -15.20 -3.66 2.74
CA GLU A 63 -16.21 -4.35 1.92
C GLU A 63 -16.29 -3.77 0.51
N SER A 64 -16.17 -2.45 0.37
CA SER A 64 -16.10 -1.83 -0.96
C SER A 64 -14.77 -2.11 -1.66
N ALA A 65 -13.66 -2.04 -0.93
CA ALA A 65 -12.31 -2.24 -1.46
C ALA A 65 -12.13 -3.68 -1.99
N SER A 66 -12.60 -4.68 -1.24
CA SER A 66 -12.52 -6.10 -1.64
C SER A 66 -13.29 -6.42 -2.93
N LYS A 67 -14.36 -5.67 -3.24
CA LYS A 67 -15.07 -5.79 -4.53
C LYS A 67 -14.22 -5.25 -5.69
N GLY A 68 -13.40 -4.23 -5.43
CA GLY A 68 -12.54 -3.57 -6.42
C GLY A 68 -13.35 -2.94 -7.56
N ILE A 69 -14.54 -2.41 -7.25
CA ILE A 69 -15.42 -1.74 -8.21
C ILE A 69 -15.34 -0.23 -7.95
N TYR A 70 -15.03 0.52 -8.99
CA TYR A 70 -14.86 1.97 -8.95
C TYR A 70 -15.64 2.62 -10.08
N SER A 71 -16.05 3.88 -9.92
CA SER A 71 -16.57 4.65 -11.05
C SER A 71 -15.45 4.92 -12.06
N HIS A 72 -15.80 5.07 -13.34
CA HIS A 72 -14.85 5.40 -14.39
C HIS A 72 -14.02 6.64 -14.00
N GLN A 73 -14.69 7.69 -13.52
CA GLN A 73 -14.09 8.95 -13.10
C GLN A 73 -12.97 8.76 -12.05
N ARG A 74 -13.17 7.89 -11.04
CA ARG A 74 -12.15 7.62 -10.01
C ARG A 74 -10.89 6.97 -10.57
N THR A 75 -10.97 6.37 -11.76
CA THR A 75 -9.87 5.64 -12.39
C THR A 75 -9.25 6.40 -13.57
N GLU A 76 -9.65 7.64 -13.83
CA GLU A 76 -9.16 8.46 -14.95
C GLU A 76 -7.66 8.76 -14.85
N HIS A 77 -7.12 8.82 -13.65
CA HIS A 77 -5.70 9.03 -13.40
C HIS A 77 -4.85 7.75 -13.50
N VAL A 78 -5.46 6.57 -13.61
CA VAL A 78 -4.73 5.31 -13.82
C VAL A 78 -4.15 5.30 -15.23
N PRO A 79 -2.83 5.14 -15.40
CA PRO A 79 -2.22 5.10 -16.73
C PRO A 79 -2.83 4.01 -17.64
N ASP A 80 -2.90 4.29 -18.94
CA ASP A 80 -3.62 3.44 -19.90
C ASP A 80 -3.09 2.00 -19.97
N ASN A 81 -1.78 1.81 -19.82
CA ASN A 81 -1.16 0.49 -19.78
C ASN A 81 -1.71 -0.37 -18.63
N TYR A 82 -1.90 0.22 -17.44
CA TYR A 82 -2.49 -0.48 -16.30
C TYR A 82 -3.99 -0.66 -16.47
N ARG A 83 -4.70 0.38 -16.92
CA ARG A 83 -6.16 0.33 -17.13
C ARG A 83 -6.55 -0.79 -18.09
N LYS A 84 -5.88 -0.89 -19.25
CA LYS A 84 -6.18 -1.92 -20.27
C LYS A 84 -5.90 -3.34 -19.78
N LYS A 85 -4.87 -3.53 -18.94
CA LYS A 85 -4.48 -4.85 -18.42
C LYS A 85 -5.32 -5.30 -17.22
N TYR A 86 -5.67 -4.38 -16.33
CA TYR A 86 -6.15 -4.71 -14.98
C TYR A 86 -7.57 -4.25 -14.66
N LEU A 87 -8.14 -3.32 -15.43
CA LEU A 87 -9.49 -2.80 -15.20
C LEU A 87 -10.46 -3.30 -16.28
N LEU A 88 -11.46 -4.05 -15.85
CA LEU A 88 -12.55 -4.52 -16.68
C LEU A 88 -13.64 -3.45 -16.72
N LYS A 89 -14.03 -3.03 -17.92
CA LYS A 89 -15.13 -2.07 -18.10
C LYS A 89 -16.47 -2.75 -17.84
N GLY A 90 -17.32 -2.12 -17.04
CA GLY A 90 -18.70 -2.57 -16.88
C GLY A 90 -19.48 -2.41 -18.20
N ILE A 91 -20.53 -3.22 -18.34
CA ILE A 91 -21.39 -3.24 -19.52
C ILE A 91 -22.83 -2.93 -19.13
N ARG A 92 -23.63 -2.47 -20.10
CA ARG A 92 -25.07 -2.18 -19.91
C ARG A 92 -25.30 -1.23 -18.72
N SER A 93 -26.00 -1.67 -17.68
CA SER A 93 -26.29 -0.90 -16.47
C SER A 93 -25.06 -0.56 -15.63
N GLN A 94 -23.90 -1.18 -15.91
CA GLN A 94 -22.63 -0.90 -15.21
C GLN A 94 -21.62 -0.12 -16.05
N LYS A 95 -22.04 0.48 -17.18
CA LYS A 95 -21.14 1.19 -18.13
C LYS A 95 -20.25 2.26 -17.49
N ASP A 96 -20.72 2.89 -16.40
CA ASP A 96 -20.02 3.97 -15.71
C ASP A 96 -19.05 3.46 -14.61
N TYR A 97 -18.91 2.15 -14.50
CA TYR A 97 -18.05 1.48 -13.53
C TYR A 97 -16.96 0.66 -14.20
N VAL A 98 -15.87 0.49 -13.46
CA VAL A 98 -14.79 -0.44 -13.78
C VAL A 98 -14.55 -1.36 -12.59
N CYS A 99 -14.00 -2.52 -12.88
CA CYS A 99 -13.78 -3.57 -11.91
C CYS A 99 -12.35 -4.08 -12.05
N VAL A 100 -11.59 -4.11 -10.95
CA VAL A 100 -10.27 -4.72 -10.91
C VAL A 100 -10.40 -6.20 -11.28
N ASN A 101 -9.53 -6.72 -12.14
CA ASN A 101 -9.64 -8.10 -12.57
C ASN A 101 -9.44 -9.09 -11.39
N LYS A 102 -10.01 -10.30 -11.51
CA LYS A 102 -10.04 -11.28 -10.41
C LYS A 102 -8.64 -11.72 -9.97
N GLN A 103 -7.70 -11.87 -10.91
CA GLN A 103 -6.34 -12.32 -10.61
C GLN A 103 -5.61 -11.31 -9.72
N LEU A 104 -5.74 -10.01 -10.03
CA LEU A 104 -5.12 -8.95 -9.25
C LEU A 104 -5.77 -8.80 -7.88
N ARG A 105 -7.11 -8.90 -7.79
CA ARG A 105 -7.80 -8.92 -6.48
C ARG A 105 -7.34 -10.05 -5.57
N GLY A 106 -7.08 -11.23 -6.14
CA GLY A 106 -6.60 -12.38 -5.38
C GLY A 106 -5.23 -12.19 -4.73
N LYS A 107 -4.49 -11.14 -5.10
CA LYS A 107 -3.17 -10.81 -4.53
C LYS A 107 -3.21 -9.75 -3.42
N VAL A 108 -4.38 -9.15 -3.18
CA VAL A 108 -4.57 -8.12 -2.16
C VAL A 108 -5.44 -8.69 -1.04
N ARG A 109 -4.86 -8.83 0.15
CA ARG A 109 -5.59 -9.27 1.35
C ARG A 109 -6.08 -8.04 2.12
N PHE A 110 -7.39 -7.80 2.09
CA PHE A 110 -8.02 -6.78 2.91
C PHE A 110 -8.30 -7.31 4.33
N SER A 111 -8.02 -6.53 5.37
CA SER A 111 -8.29 -6.93 6.76
C SER A 111 -8.64 -5.72 7.64
N ASN A 112 -9.53 -5.93 8.61
CA ASN A 112 -9.79 -4.91 9.62
C ASN A 112 -8.61 -4.80 10.58
N TYR A 113 -8.09 -3.59 10.79
CA TYR A 113 -6.95 -3.35 11.66
C TYR A 113 -6.96 -1.92 12.20
N ASN A 114 -6.89 -1.77 13.52
CA ASN A 114 -6.68 -0.50 14.20
C ASN A 114 -5.17 -0.30 14.44
N LEU A 115 -4.59 0.73 13.83
CA LEU A 115 -3.16 1.05 13.95
C LEU A 115 -2.69 1.31 15.39
N ILE A 116 -3.59 1.77 16.26
CA ILE A 116 -3.27 2.15 17.65
C ILE A 116 -3.31 0.93 18.58
N GLU A 117 -4.29 0.04 18.39
CA GLU A 117 -4.66 -0.98 19.39
C GLU A 117 -4.49 -2.42 18.89
N SER A 118 -4.70 -2.70 17.60
CA SER A 118 -4.72 -4.08 17.10
C SER A 118 -3.38 -4.77 17.34
N PRO A 119 -3.35 -6.07 17.70
CA PRO A 119 -2.11 -6.80 17.92
C PRO A 119 -1.20 -6.72 16.69
N LEU A 120 0.11 -6.67 16.92
CA LEU A 120 1.05 -6.66 15.82
C LEU A 120 0.88 -7.91 14.95
N PRO A 121 0.89 -7.78 13.61
CA PRO A 121 0.83 -8.92 12.72
C PRO A 121 2.04 -9.84 12.91
N VAL A 122 1.86 -11.13 12.63
CA VAL A 122 2.95 -12.12 12.66
C VAL A 122 3.95 -11.89 11.52
N GLU A 123 3.46 -11.38 10.39
CA GLU A 123 4.24 -11.14 9.17
C GLU A 123 5.13 -9.89 9.31
N TYR A 124 6.30 -9.95 8.67
CA TYR A 124 7.14 -8.79 8.39
C TYR A 124 6.93 -8.31 6.96
N PHE A 125 7.16 -7.02 6.73
CA PHE A 125 6.97 -6.34 5.46
C PHE A 125 8.26 -5.72 4.97
N ASP A 126 8.45 -5.70 3.66
CA ASP A 126 9.58 -5.02 3.02
C ASP A 126 9.26 -3.54 2.77
N VAL A 127 7.98 -3.24 2.57
CA VAL A 127 7.49 -1.89 2.34
C VAL A 127 6.20 -1.66 3.13
N ILE A 128 6.12 -0.53 3.81
CA ILE A 128 4.88 -0.05 4.46
C ILE A 128 4.51 1.30 3.85
N PHE A 129 3.30 1.40 3.31
CA PHE A 129 2.64 2.65 2.98
C PHE A 129 1.67 2.99 4.11
N CYS A 130 1.87 4.12 4.78
CA CYS A 130 0.97 4.65 5.81
C CYS A 130 0.81 6.14 5.54
N ARG A 131 -0.14 6.47 4.66
CA ARG A 131 -0.24 7.80 4.05
C ARG A 131 -1.59 8.42 4.35
N ASN A 132 -1.58 9.73 4.61
CA ASN A 132 -2.78 10.53 4.78
C ASN A 132 -3.67 10.11 5.96
N VAL A 133 -3.12 9.36 6.92
CA VAL A 133 -3.81 8.94 8.15
C VAL A 133 -3.15 9.51 9.40
N LEU A 134 -1.83 9.73 9.39
CA LEU A 134 -1.08 10.22 10.54
C LEU A 134 -1.43 11.69 10.86
N ILE A 135 -1.95 12.44 9.90
CA ILE A 135 -2.47 13.80 10.12
C ILE A 135 -3.64 13.87 11.11
N TYR A 136 -4.35 12.77 11.35
CA TYR A 136 -5.47 12.71 12.30
C TYR A 136 -5.03 12.41 13.75
N PHE A 137 -3.75 12.13 13.97
CA PHE A 137 -3.22 11.78 15.27
C PHE A 137 -2.42 12.94 15.88
N ASP A 138 -2.54 13.09 17.21
CA ASP A 138 -1.60 13.91 17.98
C ASP A 138 -0.18 13.33 17.91
N THR A 139 0.80 14.10 18.39
CA THR A 139 2.22 13.73 18.29
C THR A 139 2.54 12.42 19.02
N GLU A 140 1.91 12.17 20.17
CA GLU A 140 2.14 10.97 20.97
C GLU A 140 1.61 9.72 20.26
N THR A 141 0.34 9.77 19.84
CA THR A 141 -0.33 8.69 19.09
C THR A 141 0.37 8.42 17.77
N LYS A 142 0.79 9.46 17.05
CA LYS A 142 1.56 9.33 15.81
C LYS A 142 2.88 8.60 16.05
N THR A 143 3.64 9.00 17.08
CA THR A 143 4.92 8.38 17.43
C THR A 143 4.72 6.90 17.80
N HIS A 144 3.69 6.62 18.61
CA HIS A 144 3.29 5.25 18.95
C HIS A 144 2.98 4.41 17.71
N VAL A 145 2.09 4.88 16.84
CA VAL A 145 1.71 4.17 15.59
C VAL A 145 2.92 3.91 14.71
N VAL A 146 3.77 4.92 14.48
CA VAL A 146 4.99 4.76 13.67
C VAL A 146 5.90 3.70 14.28
N ASN A 147 6.18 3.77 15.58
CA ASN A 147 7.03 2.78 16.25
C ASN A 147 6.49 1.35 16.15
N ARG A 148 5.16 1.17 16.22
CA ARG A 148 4.53 -0.14 16.05
C ARG A 148 4.68 -0.66 14.61
N LEU A 149 4.52 0.20 13.61
CA LEU A 149 4.70 -0.17 12.21
C LEU A 149 6.16 -0.56 11.93
N LEU A 150 7.13 0.17 12.50
CA LEU A 150 8.56 -0.14 12.35
C LEU A 150 8.95 -1.49 12.93
N GLN A 151 8.29 -1.96 13.99
CA GLN A 151 8.53 -3.32 14.52
C GLN A 151 8.17 -4.43 13.53
N ARG A 152 7.42 -4.11 12.47
CA ARG A 152 7.02 -5.05 11.41
C ARG A 152 7.58 -4.69 10.05
N LEU A 153 8.44 -3.68 9.99
CA LEU A 153 9.23 -3.35 8.81
C LEU A 153 10.57 -4.08 8.90
N ASN A 154 10.92 -4.85 7.87
CA ASN A 154 12.23 -5.50 7.79
C ASN A 154 13.36 -4.47 7.93
N ASN A 155 14.54 -4.95 8.34
CA ASN A 155 15.75 -4.13 8.25
C ASN A 155 16.02 -3.81 6.77
N GLU A 156 16.44 -2.57 6.49
CA GLU A 156 16.51 -1.98 5.14
C GLU A 156 15.15 -1.91 4.40
N GLY A 157 14.04 -2.16 5.10
CA GLY A 157 12.68 -1.97 4.60
C GLY A 157 12.33 -0.49 4.46
N VAL A 158 11.35 -0.17 3.62
CA VAL A 158 11.01 1.22 3.26
C VAL A 158 9.63 1.61 3.77
N PHE A 159 9.56 2.78 4.40
CA PHE A 159 8.35 3.39 4.91
C PHE A 159 7.96 4.62 4.06
N PHE A 160 6.71 4.66 3.59
CA PHE A 160 6.13 5.80 2.88
C PHE A 160 5.08 6.49 3.75
N SER A 161 5.30 7.76 4.07
CA SER A 161 4.30 8.62 4.71
C SER A 161 3.60 9.54 3.69
N GLY A 162 2.55 10.23 4.11
CA GLY A 162 1.91 11.28 3.32
C GLY A 162 2.81 12.51 3.15
N ARG A 163 2.54 13.31 2.11
CA ARG A 163 3.34 14.51 1.80
C ARG A 163 3.37 15.54 2.92
N SER A 164 2.29 15.63 3.70
CA SER A 164 2.17 16.53 4.84
C SER A 164 2.55 15.86 6.17
N GLU A 165 3.06 14.62 6.13
CA GLU A 165 3.32 13.78 7.31
C GLU A 165 4.82 13.58 7.50
N SER A 166 5.51 14.62 7.98
CA SER A 166 6.93 14.53 8.32
C SER A 166 7.14 13.64 9.54
N LEU A 167 8.07 12.68 9.42
CA LEU A 167 8.50 11.78 10.50
C LEU A 167 9.89 12.12 11.02
N HIS A 168 10.42 13.31 10.67
CA HIS A 168 11.76 13.72 11.05
C HIS A 168 11.92 13.75 12.57
N GLY A 169 12.97 13.09 13.08
CA GLY A 169 13.29 13.04 14.50
C GLY A 169 12.34 12.18 15.36
N MET A 170 11.36 11.51 14.76
CA MET A 170 10.34 10.74 15.50
C MET A 170 10.86 9.36 15.95
N ASN A 171 11.76 8.76 15.17
CA ASN A 171 12.45 7.52 15.51
C ASN A 171 13.86 7.52 14.90
N LYS A 172 14.87 7.07 15.66
CA LYS A 172 16.28 7.05 15.23
C LYS A 172 16.58 6.07 14.10
N CYS A 173 15.77 5.01 13.95
CA CYS A 173 15.93 4.00 12.91
C CYS A 173 15.39 4.47 11.54
N LEU A 174 14.63 5.56 11.48
CA LEU A 174 14.10 6.10 10.23
C LEU A 174 15.04 7.12 9.62
N HIS A 175 15.64 6.76 8.49
CA HIS A 175 16.50 7.66 7.73
C HIS A 175 15.78 8.14 6.47
N PRO A 176 15.57 9.46 6.29
CA PRO A 176 14.93 9.98 5.08
C PRO A 176 15.80 9.73 3.85
N VAL A 177 15.19 9.22 2.78
CA VAL A 177 15.88 8.91 1.50
C VAL A 177 15.24 9.59 0.29
N PHE A 178 13.99 10.04 0.43
CA PHE A 178 13.23 10.83 -0.54
C PHE A 178 12.11 11.58 0.21
N PRO A 179 11.52 12.67 -0.31
CA PRO A 179 10.42 13.35 0.37
C PRO A 179 9.30 12.37 0.81
N SER A 180 9.02 12.33 2.12
CA SER A 180 8.08 11.41 2.76
C SER A 180 8.39 9.91 2.58
N VAL A 181 9.65 9.55 2.32
CA VAL A 181 10.11 8.17 2.22
C VAL A 181 11.34 7.96 3.09
N TYR A 182 11.31 6.89 3.88
CA TYR A 182 12.31 6.60 4.88
C TYR A 182 12.76 5.13 4.78
N ILE A 183 14.04 4.88 4.99
CA ILE A 183 14.56 3.51 5.12
C ILE A 183 14.73 3.19 6.61
N ASN A 184 14.32 1.98 6.99
CA ASN A 184 14.52 1.45 8.33
C ASN A 184 15.93 0.88 8.46
N ARG A 185 16.73 1.44 9.36
CA ARG A 185 18.03 0.90 9.76
C ARG A 185 18.01 0.70 11.25
N SER A 186 17.50 -0.46 11.64
CA SER A 186 17.54 -0.88 13.04
C SER A 186 18.96 -1.35 13.32
N THR A 187 19.72 -0.58 14.12
CA THR A 187 21.01 -0.99 14.68
C THR A 187 20.86 -2.19 15.60
#